data_AF-D8FZ12-F1
#
_entry.id   AF-D8FZ12-F1
#
_cell.length_a   1.000
_cell.length_b   1.000
_cell.length_c   1.000
_cell.angle_alpha   90.00
_cell.angle_beta   90.00
_cell.angle_gamma   90.00
#
_symmetry.space_group_name_H-M   'P 1'
#
loop_
_entity.id
_entity.type
_entity.pdbx_description
1 polymer ?
#
loop_
_entity_poly.entity_id
_entity_poly.type
_entity_poly.pdbx_seq_one_letter_code
_entity_poly.pdbx_strand_id
1 'polypeptide(L)'
;MRPPTWNPPIKLSGQEQIVAKRIRKAKLFLFLREIRHELFDEQFQQELTNLLFKDSTMGKCPVAPAQIALAIILQAYTGVSDDEVIEAMVMDRRWQLVLDCLDCEQAPFGKGTLVRFRAALIAGGGDQRLIEQTIEQAEQLQGYNARSLKPFPKI
;
A
#
# COMPACT_ATOMS: atom_id res chain seq x y z
N MET A 1 4.90 21.50 4.63
CA MET A 1 3.85 21.31 3.62
C MET A 1 3.37 19.87 3.77
N ARG A 2 2.05 19.63 3.97
CA ARG A 2 1.54 18.27 4.22
C ARG A 2 1.50 17.46 2.90
N PRO A 3 1.81 16.15 2.93
CA PRO A 3 1.70 15.29 1.75
C PRO A 3 0.24 15.24 1.26
N PRO A 4 0.01 14.88 -0.02
CA PRO A 4 -1.33 14.72 -0.54
C PRO A 4 -2.04 13.52 0.10
N THR A 5 -3.35 13.64 0.31
CA THR A 5 -4.23 12.52 0.64
C THR A 5 -4.42 11.66 -0.61
N TRP A 6 -4.39 10.33 -0.45
CA TRP A 6 -4.62 9.38 -1.54
C TRP A 6 -6.09 9.00 -1.61
N ASN A 7 -6.75 9.33 -2.71
CA ASN A 7 -8.17 9.03 -2.94
C ASN A 7 -8.35 8.27 -4.26
N PRO A 8 -7.95 6.99 -4.32
CA PRO A 8 -8.03 6.22 -5.55
C PRO A 8 -9.49 5.92 -5.94
N PRO A 9 -9.82 5.80 -7.24
CA PRO A 9 -11.17 5.47 -7.68
C PRO A 9 -11.68 4.13 -7.12
N ILE A 10 -12.89 4.15 -6.55
CA ILE A 10 -13.55 2.94 -6.03
C ILE A 10 -13.95 2.02 -7.18
N LYS A 11 -14.63 2.56 -8.19
CA LYS A 11 -15.06 1.80 -9.38
C LYS A 11 -13.86 1.44 -10.25
N LEU A 12 -13.79 0.18 -10.68
CA LEU A 12 -12.78 -0.28 -11.64
C LEU A 12 -13.03 0.33 -13.02
N SER A 13 -12.01 0.94 -13.60
CA SER A 13 -11.96 1.32 -15.00
C SER A 13 -12.02 0.11 -15.93
N GLY A 14 -12.32 0.31 -17.21
CA GLY A 14 -12.36 -0.78 -18.19
C GLY A 14 -11.03 -1.56 -18.28
N GLN A 15 -9.89 -0.87 -18.17
CA GLN A 15 -8.57 -1.50 -18.16
C GLN A 15 -8.33 -2.29 -16.86
N GLU A 16 -8.68 -1.73 -15.70
CA GLU A 16 -8.55 -2.42 -14.42
C GLU A 16 -9.42 -3.68 -14.37
N GLN A 17 -10.62 -3.66 -14.95
CA GLN A 17 -11.48 -4.85 -15.05
C GLN A 17 -10.82 -5.97 -15.87
N ILE A 18 -10.11 -5.64 -16.95
CA ILE A 18 -9.38 -6.63 -17.76
C ILE A 18 -8.26 -7.27 -16.93
N VAL A 19 -7.50 -6.47 -16.19
CA VAL A 19 -6.43 -6.97 -15.32
C VAL A 19 -7.02 -7.83 -14.20
N ALA A 20 -8.05 -7.34 -13.51
CA ALA A 20 -8.72 -8.05 -12.42
C ALA A 20 -9.24 -9.43 -12.87
N LYS A 21 -9.89 -9.52 -14.04
CA LYS A 21 -10.38 -10.79 -14.61
C LYS A 21 -9.29 -11.81 -14.90
N ARG A 22 -8.04 -11.38 -15.10
CA ARG A 22 -6.89 -12.28 -15.35
C ARG A 22 -6.29 -12.85 -14.06
N ILE A 23 -6.51 -12.20 -12.91
CA ILE A 23 -5.97 -12.63 -11.62
C ILE A 23 -6.79 -13.83 -11.11
N ARG A 24 -6.27 -15.05 -11.28
CA ARG A 24 -6.96 -16.27 -10.81
C ARG A 24 -6.55 -16.69 -9.39
N LYS A 25 -5.25 -16.67 -9.10
CA LYS A 25 -4.69 -17.22 -7.85
C LYS A 25 -4.32 -16.15 -6.82
N ALA A 26 -3.91 -14.97 -7.27
CA ALA A 26 -3.40 -13.91 -6.40
C ALA A 26 -4.55 -13.07 -5.80
N LYS A 27 -5.46 -13.74 -5.07
CA LYS A 27 -6.71 -13.14 -4.55
C LYS A 27 -6.47 -11.93 -3.64
N LEU A 28 -5.32 -11.85 -2.96
CA LEU A 28 -4.99 -10.69 -2.14
C LEU A 28 -4.94 -9.39 -2.97
N PHE A 29 -4.44 -9.43 -4.21
CA PHE A 29 -4.39 -8.23 -5.04
C PHE A 29 -5.79 -7.71 -5.38
N LEU A 30 -6.75 -8.62 -5.63
CA LEU A 30 -8.14 -8.24 -5.85
C LEU A 30 -8.76 -7.66 -4.58
N PHE A 31 -8.56 -8.37 -3.46
CA PHE A 31 -9.04 -7.93 -2.15
C PHE A 31 -8.50 -6.54 -1.78
N LEU A 32 -7.19 -6.33 -1.81
CA LEU A 32 -6.59 -5.02 -1.53
C LEU A 32 -7.04 -3.93 -2.50
N ARG A 33 -7.23 -4.26 -3.79
CA ARG A 33 -7.79 -3.30 -4.76
C ARG A 33 -9.21 -2.89 -4.39
N GLU A 34 -10.03 -3.81 -3.91
CA GLU A 34 -11.39 -3.54 -3.47
C GLU A 34 -11.37 -2.68 -2.20
N ILE A 35 -10.57 -3.06 -1.19
CA ILE A 35 -10.65 -2.46 0.13
C ILE A 35 -9.75 -1.23 0.35
N ARG A 36 -8.81 -0.90 -0.55
CA ARG A 36 -7.81 0.17 -0.33
C ARG A 36 -8.40 1.52 0.10
N HIS A 37 -9.62 1.83 -0.33
CA HIS A 37 -10.31 3.08 -0.01
C HIS A 37 -10.94 3.08 1.39
N GLU A 38 -11.30 1.90 1.92
CA GLU A 38 -11.77 1.71 3.29
C GLU A 38 -10.59 1.50 4.25
N LEU A 39 -9.56 0.78 3.79
CA LEU A 39 -8.32 0.52 4.52
C LEU A 39 -7.60 1.82 4.90
N PHE A 40 -7.52 2.76 3.96
CA PHE A 40 -6.90 4.07 4.14
C PHE A 40 -7.95 5.17 4.19
N ASP A 41 -8.79 5.12 5.23
CA ASP A 41 -9.71 6.21 5.53
C ASP A 41 -8.97 7.52 5.90
N GLU A 42 -9.71 8.62 6.02
CA GLU A 42 -9.13 9.93 6.29
C GLU A 42 -8.34 9.94 7.61
N GLN A 43 -8.85 9.27 8.65
CA GLN A 43 -8.20 9.21 9.96
C GLN A 43 -6.86 8.48 9.88
N PHE A 44 -6.83 7.30 9.26
CA PHE A 44 -5.63 6.49 9.16
C PHE A 44 -4.57 7.16 8.27
N GLN A 45 -4.99 7.84 7.20
CA GLN A 45 -4.06 8.64 6.39
C GLN A 45 -3.43 9.81 7.18
N GLN A 46 -4.19 10.44 8.08
CA GLN A 46 -3.66 11.46 8.99
C GLN A 46 -2.69 10.86 10.00
N GLU A 47 -2.99 9.68 10.58
CA GLU A 47 -2.08 8.95 11.47
C GLU A 47 -0.75 8.65 10.77
N LEU A 48 -0.79 8.05 9.58
CA LEU A 48 0.39 7.77 8.75
C LEU A 48 1.19 9.05 8.44
N THR A 49 0.50 10.14 8.11
CA THR A 49 1.14 11.43 7.87
C THR A 49 1.84 11.96 9.13
N ASN A 50 1.18 11.92 10.28
CA ASN A 50 1.75 12.40 11.53
C ASN A 50 2.95 11.56 11.98
N LEU A 51 2.95 10.25 11.74
CA LEU A 51 4.09 9.37 12.01
C LEU A 51 5.35 9.79 11.24
N LEU A 52 5.19 10.27 10.01
CA LEU A 52 6.31 10.60 9.10
C LEU A 52 6.77 12.05 9.20
N PHE A 53 5.85 12.97 9.47
CA PHE A 53 6.08 14.42 9.38
C PHE A 53 5.99 15.13 10.73
N LYS A 54 6.28 14.40 11.83
CA LYS A 54 6.03 14.81 13.22
C LYS A 54 6.43 16.26 13.55
N ASP A 55 7.50 16.83 12.96
CA ASP A 55 7.96 18.19 13.31
C ASP A 55 8.86 18.94 12.28
N SER A 56 8.80 18.73 10.95
CA SER A 56 9.75 19.49 10.09
C SER A 56 9.37 19.87 8.65
N THR A 57 9.94 21.01 8.31
CA THR A 57 10.32 21.68 7.05
C THR A 57 10.94 20.79 5.96
N MET A 58 10.72 19.48 6.01
CA MET A 58 11.19 18.53 5.00
C MET A 58 10.44 18.78 3.70
N GLY A 59 11.20 18.78 2.59
CA GLY A 59 10.72 19.09 1.26
C GLY A 59 9.50 18.27 0.85
N LYS A 60 8.83 18.70 -0.23
CA LYS A 60 7.63 18.04 -0.77
C LYS A 60 7.84 16.53 -0.83
N CYS A 61 7.03 15.77 -0.09
CA CYS A 61 6.82 14.37 -0.38
C CYS A 61 5.71 14.34 -1.44
N PRO A 62 6.04 14.11 -2.74
CA PRO A 62 5.03 14.15 -3.80
C PRO A 62 4.09 12.96 -3.74
N VAL A 63 4.40 11.96 -2.91
CA VAL A 63 3.70 10.68 -2.84
C VAL A 63 2.93 10.59 -1.52
N ALA A 64 1.70 10.12 -1.62
CA ALA A 64 0.83 9.96 -0.47
C ALA A 64 1.29 8.79 0.43
N PRO A 65 1.35 8.97 1.77
CA PRO A 65 1.73 7.93 2.72
C PRO A 65 0.97 6.61 2.56
N ALA A 66 -0.34 6.69 2.28
CA ALA A 66 -1.19 5.53 2.08
C ALA A 66 -0.74 4.63 0.91
N GLN A 67 -0.28 5.23 -0.19
CA GLN A 67 0.19 4.49 -1.36
C GLN A 67 1.48 3.72 -1.05
N ILE A 68 2.40 4.33 -0.28
CA ILE A 68 3.64 3.68 0.17
C ILE A 68 3.32 2.55 1.17
N ALA A 69 2.40 2.81 2.09
CA ALA A 69 1.94 1.84 3.07
C ALA A 69 1.32 0.60 2.40
N LEU A 70 0.52 0.78 1.35
CA LEU A 70 -0.04 -0.32 0.57
C LEU A 70 1.03 -1.16 -0.13
N ALA A 71 2.07 -0.52 -0.67
CA ALA A 71 3.20 -1.23 -1.27
C ALA A 71 3.97 -2.06 -0.23
N ILE A 72 4.07 -1.57 1.01
CA ILE A 72 4.66 -2.32 2.13
C ILE A 72 3.82 -3.57 2.47
N ILE A 73 2.49 -3.48 2.46
CA ILE A 73 1.60 -4.64 2.63
C ILE A 73 1.84 -5.66 1.51
N LEU A 74 1.88 -5.22 0.25
CA LEU A 74 2.15 -6.08 -0.90
C LEU A 74 3.52 -6.75 -0.80
N GLN A 75 4.54 -6.01 -0.38
CA GLN A 75 5.88 -6.54 -0.17
C GLN A 75 5.90 -7.65 0.89
N ALA A 76 5.28 -7.41 2.05
CA ALA A 76 5.25 -8.41 3.12
C ALA A 76 4.50 -9.69 2.69
N TYR A 77 3.44 -9.55 1.91
CA TYR A 77 2.72 -10.70 1.37
C TYR A 77 3.51 -11.48 0.32
N THR A 78 4.15 -10.78 -0.61
CA THR A 78 4.88 -11.41 -1.72
C THR A 78 6.28 -11.90 -1.30
N GLY A 79 6.83 -11.37 -0.21
CA GLY A 79 8.15 -11.74 0.30
C GLY A 79 9.31 -11.21 -0.55
N VAL A 80 9.07 -10.15 -1.33
CA VAL A 80 10.03 -9.61 -2.30
C VAL A 80 10.97 -8.58 -1.67
N SER A 81 12.15 -8.40 -2.28
CA SER A 81 13.14 -7.41 -1.83
C SER A 81 12.70 -5.97 -2.11
N ASP A 82 13.36 -5.00 -1.49
CA ASP A 82 13.08 -3.57 -1.73
C ASP A 82 13.31 -3.15 -3.19
N ASP A 83 14.31 -3.73 -3.85
CA ASP A 83 14.58 -3.49 -5.28
C ASP A 83 13.46 -4.08 -6.13
N GLU A 84 13.02 -5.30 -5.79
CA GLU A 84 11.94 -5.99 -6.49
C GLU A 84 10.58 -5.30 -6.29
N VAL A 85 10.34 -4.60 -5.17
CA VAL A 85 9.16 -3.72 -5.03
C VAL A 85 9.17 -2.62 -6.09
N ILE A 86 10.30 -1.94 -6.29
CA ILE A 86 10.40 -0.86 -7.28
C ILE A 86 10.21 -1.40 -8.70
N GLU A 87 10.81 -2.55 -8.99
CA GLU A 87 10.64 -3.23 -10.28
C GLU A 87 9.19 -3.68 -10.49
N ALA A 88 8.55 -4.29 -9.50
CA ALA A 88 7.18 -4.80 -9.58
C ALA A 88 6.15 -3.69 -9.83
N MET A 89 6.36 -2.49 -9.28
CA MET A 89 5.47 -1.34 -9.55
C MET A 89 5.47 -0.93 -11.02
N VAL A 90 6.52 -1.24 -11.78
CA VAL A 90 6.61 -0.95 -13.22
C VAL A 90 6.25 -2.18 -14.07
N MET A 91 6.69 -3.37 -13.64
CA MET A 91 6.64 -4.57 -14.47
C MET A 91 5.40 -5.44 -14.22
N ASP A 92 4.73 -5.29 -13.07
CA ASP A 92 3.60 -6.14 -12.68
C ASP A 92 2.28 -5.35 -12.63
N ARG A 93 1.39 -5.63 -13.59
CA ARG A 93 0.06 -4.99 -13.66
C ARG A 93 -0.79 -5.26 -12.42
N ARG A 94 -0.52 -6.32 -11.64
CA ARG A 94 -1.22 -6.57 -10.37
C ARG A 94 -0.85 -5.53 -9.31
N TRP A 95 0.43 -5.18 -9.22
CA TRP A 95 0.91 -4.12 -8.33
C TRP A 95 0.37 -2.77 -8.76
N GLN A 96 0.45 -2.47 -10.05
CA GLN A 96 -0.09 -1.23 -10.61
C GLN A 96 -1.59 -1.06 -10.38
N LEU A 97 -2.35 -2.15 -10.52
CA LEU A 97 -3.78 -2.17 -10.21
C LEU A 97 -4.03 -1.73 -8.76
N VAL A 98 -3.37 -2.38 -7.80
CA VAL A 98 -3.58 -2.12 -6.37
C VAL A 98 -3.09 -0.72 -5.97
N LEU A 99 -1.99 -0.25 -6.55
CA LEU A 99 -1.37 1.04 -6.23
C LEU A 99 -1.93 2.23 -7.02
N ASP A 100 -2.97 2.03 -7.83
CA ASP A 100 -3.62 3.09 -8.62
C ASP A 100 -2.66 3.79 -9.60
N CYS A 101 -1.79 3.00 -10.22
CA CYS A 101 -0.76 3.50 -11.16
C CYS A 101 -0.69 2.61 -12.41
N LEU A 102 -1.86 2.25 -12.96
CA LEU A 102 -1.95 1.39 -14.14
C LEU A 102 -1.18 1.96 -15.33
N ASP A 103 -0.39 1.11 -15.98
CA ASP A 103 0.42 1.46 -17.16
C ASP A 103 1.47 2.58 -16.89
N CYS A 104 1.91 2.73 -15.64
CA CYS A 104 2.99 3.67 -15.33
C CYS A 104 4.34 3.19 -15.89
N GLU A 105 5.08 4.10 -16.54
CA GLU A 105 6.43 3.83 -17.05
C GLU A 105 7.51 3.99 -15.98
N GLN A 106 7.17 4.66 -14.87
CA GLN A 106 8.05 4.89 -13.73
C GLN A 106 7.29 4.58 -12.44
N ALA A 107 8.01 4.04 -11.45
CA ALA A 107 7.44 3.77 -10.14
C ALA A 107 6.95 5.07 -9.47
N PRO A 108 5.82 5.05 -8.74
CA PRO A 108 5.26 6.22 -8.07
C PRO A 108 6.22 6.80 -7.01
N PHE A 109 7.11 5.98 -6.46
CA PHE A 109 8.18 6.39 -5.55
C PHE A 109 9.42 5.52 -5.74
N GLY A 110 10.58 6.01 -5.28
CA GLY A 110 11.84 5.27 -5.31
C GLY A 110 12.12 4.46 -4.05
N LYS A 111 13.10 3.55 -4.13
CA LYS A 111 13.56 2.69 -3.01
C LYS A 111 13.87 3.45 -1.73
N GLY A 112 14.57 4.58 -1.85
CA GLY A 112 14.92 5.41 -0.69
C GLY A 112 13.70 5.92 0.08
N THR A 113 12.61 6.23 -0.61
CA THR A 113 11.33 6.62 0.01
C THR A 113 10.71 5.44 0.75
N LEU A 114 10.66 4.27 0.11
CA LEU A 114 10.12 3.04 0.71
C LEU A 114 10.85 2.66 1.99
N VAL A 115 12.19 2.63 1.97
CA VAL A 115 13.03 2.26 3.12
C VAL A 115 12.86 3.25 4.27
N ARG A 116 12.90 4.55 4.00
CA ARG A 116 12.71 5.60 5.02
C ARG A 116 11.32 5.51 5.65
N PHE A 117 10.30 5.27 4.84
CA PHE A 117 8.93 5.11 5.30
C PHE A 117 8.78 3.90 6.21
N ARG A 118 9.34 2.75 5.80
CA ARG A 118 9.33 1.53 6.63
C ARG A 118 10.02 1.74 7.96
N ALA A 119 11.19 2.39 7.96
CA ALA A 119 11.91 2.71 9.20
C ALA A 119 11.08 3.61 10.13
N ALA A 120 10.39 4.60 9.58
CA ALA A 120 9.50 5.48 10.35
C ALA A 120 8.27 4.75 10.90
N LEU A 121 7.66 3.82 10.13
CA LEU A 121 6.59 2.97 10.62
C LEU A 121 7.05 2.15 11.83
N ILE A 122 8.18 1.45 11.72
CA ILE A 122 8.70 0.61 12.80
C ILE A 122 9.02 1.46 14.04
N ALA A 123 9.68 2.61 13.86
CA ALA A 123 10.01 3.51 14.97
C ALA A 123 8.77 4.09 15.67
N GLY A 124 7.66 4.23 14.94
CA GLY A 124 6.39 4.73 15.44
C GLY A 124 5.38 3.67 15.85
N GLY A 125 5.71 2.37 15.77
CA GLY A 125 4.76 1.26 15.98
C GLY A 125 3.66 1.16 14.91
N GLY A 126 3.82 1.86 13.79
CA GLY A 126 2.86 1.90 12.68
C GLY A 126 2.84 0.61 11.85
N ASP A 127 3.87 -0.22 11.93
CA ASP A 127 3.94 -1.53 11.26
C ASP A 127 2.90 -2.50 11.85
N GLN A 128 2.76 -2.53 13.17
CA GLN A 128 1.73 -3.31 13.84
C GLN A 128 0.33 -2.77 13.51
N ARG A 129 0.14 -1.45 13.60
CA ARG A 129 -1.14 -0.79 13.28
C ARG A 129 -1.59 -1.07 11.84
N LEU A 130 -0.66 -1.11 10.89
CA LEU A 130 -0.94 -1.42 9.49
C LEU A 130 -1.48 -2.84 9.30
N ILE A 131 -0.91 -3.81 10.02
CA ILE A 131 -1.40 -5.20 10.02
C ILE A 131 -2.78 -5.27 10.66
N GLU A 132 -2.95 -4.68 11.84
CA GLU A 132 -4.22 -4.66 12.57
C GLU A 132 -5.34 -4.08 11.70
N GLN A 133 -5.12 -2.90 11.10
CA GLN A 133 -6.08 -2.29 10.18
C GLN A 133 -6.39 -3.21 8.98
N THR A 134 -5.39 -3.89 8.42
CA THR A 134 -5.61 -4.82 7.30
C THR A 134 -6.43 -6.05 7.71
N ILE A 135 -6.23 -6.55 8.93
CA ILE A 135 -7.00 -7.66 9.51
C ILE A 135 -8.42 -7.23 9.81
N GLU A 136 -8.61 -6.09 10.48
CA GLU A 136 -9.93 -5.53 10.82
C GLU A 136 -10.81 -5.39 9.57
N GLN A 137 -10.25 -4.86 8.48
CA GLN A 137 -10.95 -4.74 7.20
C GLN A 137 -11.24 -6.11 6.55
N ALA A 138 -10.30 -7.08 6.66
CA ALA A 138 -10.52 -8.43 6.15
C ALA A 138 -11.63 -9.20 6.90
N GLU A 139 -11.74 -8.98 8.22
CA GLU A 139 -12.77 -9.60 9.05
C GLU A 139 -14.15 -8.98 8.83
N GLN A 140 -14.23 -7.64 8.70
CA GLN A 140 -15.49 -6.94 8.43
C GLN A 140 -16.15 -7.36 7.11
N LEU A 141 -15.36 -7.65 6.08
CA LEU A 141 -15.85 -7.92 4.73
C LEU A 141 -16.12 -9.41 4.44
N GLN A 142 -15.93 -10.32 5.42
CA GLN A 142 -16.15 -11.78 5.32
C GLN A 142 -15.57 -12.46 4.05
N GLY A 143 -14.60 -11.84 3.37
CA GLY A 143 -14.11 -12.24 2.05
C GLY A 143 -12.69 -12.83 2.02
N TYR A 144 -11.91 -12.71 3.10
CA TYR A 144 -10.50 -13.10 3.10
C TYR A 144 -10.06 -13.74 4.42
N ASN A 145 -9.24 -14.80 4.34
CA ASN A 145 -8.71 -15.48 5.52
C ASN A 145 -7.54 -14.65 6.10
N ALA A 146 -7.83 -13.85 7.13
CA ALA A 146 -6.88 -12.99 7.85
C ALA A 146 -5.61 -13.73 8.34
N ARG A 147 -5.67 -15.06 8.52
CA ARG A 147 -4.52 -15.88 8.95
C ARG A 147 -3.38 -15.99 7.91
N SER A 148 -3.60 -15.50 6.69
CA SER A 148 -2.57 -15.49 5.64
C SER A 148 -1.64 -14.26 5.69
N LEU A 149 -2.01 -13.24 6.48
CA LEU A 149 -1.17 -12.07 6.70
C LEU A 149 -0.07 -12.44 7.70
N LYS A 150 1.17 -12.52 7.23
CA LYS A 150 2.32 -12.72 8.10
C LYS A 150 2.70 -11.37 8.74
N PRO A 151 3.08 -11.35 10.02
CA PRO A 151 3.69 -10.17 10.62
C PRO A 151 4.92 -9.78 9.80
N PHE A 152 5.18 -8.46 9.71
CA PHE A 152 6.35 -7.95 9.00
C PHE A 152 7.61 -8.67 9.50
N PRO A 153 8.49 -9.15 8.59
CA PRO A 153 9.76 -9.71 9.02
C PRO A 153 10.49 -8.66 9.84
N LYS A 154 10.84 -9.00 11.08
CA LYS A 154 11.82 -8.23 11.85
C LYS A 154 13.14 -8.32 11.07
N ILE A 155 13.63 -7.18 10.59
CA ILE A 155 14.96 -7.06 10.00
C ILE A 155 16.00 -7.27 11.10
#